data_AF-A0A3P6CUS1-F1
#
_entry.id   AF-A0A3P6CUS1-F1
#
_cell.length_a   1.000
_cell.length_b   1.000
_cell.length_c   1.000
_cell.angle_alpha   90.00
_cell.angle_beta   90.00
_cell.angle_gamma   90.00
#
_symmetry.space_group_name_H-M   'P 1'
#
loop_
_entity.id
_entity.type
_entity.pdbx_description
1 polymer ?
#
loop_
_entity_poly.entity_id
_entity_poly.type
_entity_poly.pdbx_seq_one_letter_code
_entity_poly.pdbx_strand_id
1 'polypeptide(L)' 'MGTQNYIRRESALHSEMKALRWAMESMLQHSNCQSFGTDCKDLIAMINDPHAWPSFATELEKI' A
#
# COMPACT_ATOMS: atom_id res chain seq x y z
N MET A 1 -23.21 -3.52 -29.24
CA MET A 1 -21.85 -3.76 -28.70
C MET A 1 -21.59 -2.67 -27.68
N GLY A 2 -21.74 -2.97 -26.39
CA GLY A 2 -21.59 -1.98 -25.31
C GLY A 2 -20.21 -2.11 -24.70
N THR A 3 -19.33 -1.14 -24.96
CA THR A 3 -18.05 -0.99 -24.26
C THR A 3 -18.34 -0.48 -22.85
N GLN A 4 -18.48 -1.40 -21.90
CA GLN A 4 -18.38 -1.03 -20.48
C GLN A 4 -16.93 -0.62 -20.23
N ASN A 5 -16.70 0.70 -20.23
CA ASN A 5 -15.50 1.31 -19.68
C ASN A 5 -15.50 1.04 -18.17
N TYR A 6 -15.04 -0.14 -17.77
CA TYR A 6 -14.58 -0.39 -16.41
C TYR A 6 -13.30 0.44 -16.25
N ILE A 7 -13.46 1.73 -15.96
CA ILE A 7 -12.41 2.47 -15.27
C ILE A 7 -12.31 1.73 -13.94
N ARG A 8 -11.35 0.81 -13.86
CA ARG A 8 -10.94 0.14 -12.63
C ARG A 8 -10.54 1.27 -11.69
N ARG A 9 -11.49 1.80 -10.93
CA ARG A 9 -11.21 2.80 -9.92
C ARG A 9 -10.21 2.11 -8.99
N GLU A 10 -8.97 2.59 -8.98
CA GLU A 10 -8.01 2.22 -7.94
C GLU A 10 -8.76 2.34 -6.62
N SER A 11 -8.74 1.27 -5.83
CA SER A 11 -9.47 1.26 -4.57
C SER A 11 -8.95 2.40 -3.70
N ALA A 12 -9.81 2.98 -2.86
CA ALA A 12 -9.36 4.02 -1.91
C ALA A 12 -8.15 3.52 -1.11
N LEU A 13 -8.19 2.23 -0.74
CA LEU A 13 -7.11 1.50 -0.09
C LEU A 13 -5.80 1.47 -0.89
N HIS A 14 -5.87 1.25 -2.21
CA HIS A 14 -4.70 1.26 -3.09
C HIS A 14 -4.05 2.65 -3.16
N SER A 15 -4.86 3.71 -3.25
CA SER A 15 -4.36 5.08 -3.22
C SER A 15 -3.72 5.45 -1.88
N GLU A 16 -4.35 5.05 -0.76
CA GLU A 16 -3.79 5.24 0.58
C GLU A 16 -2.47 4.47 0.77
N MET A 17 -2.38 3.23 0.27
CA MET A 17 -1.15 2.44 0.30
C MET A 17 -0.02 3.04 -0.52
N LYS A 18 -0.32 3.52 -1.72
CA LYS A 18 0.63 4.17 -2.60
C LYS A 18 1.14 5.48 -2.00
N ALA A 19 0.25 6.26 -1.37
CA ALA A 19 0.61 7.45 -0.63
C ALA A 19 1.48 7.14 0.60
N LEU A 20 1.15 6.08 1.34
CA LEU A 20 1.92 5.65 2.51
C LEU A 20 3.35 5.21 2.11
N ARG A 21 3.47 4.38 1.06
CA ARG A 21 4.78 3.98 0.52
C ARG A 21 5.57 5.19 0.06
N TRP A 22 4.94 6.08 -0.72
CA TRP A 22 5.59 7.29 -1.19
C TRP A 22 6.09 8.16 -0.04
N ALA A 23 5.32 8.31 1.03
CA ALA A 23 5.74 9.04 2.22
C ALA A 23 6.95 8.38 2.89
N MET A 24 6.95 7.05 3.04
CA MET A 24 8.08 6.30 3.62
C MET A 24 9.34 6.44 2.75
N GLU A 25 9.23 6.30 1.43
CA GLU A 25 10.35 6.44 0.49
C GLU A 25 10.87 7.88 0.44
N SER A 26 9.97 8.87 0.44
CA SER A 26 10.32 10.29 0.47
C SER A 26 11.04 10.63 1.77
N MET A 27 10.57 10.12 2.91
CA MET A 27 11.26 10.29 4.19
C MET A 27 12.65 9.63 4.18
N LEU A 28 12.82 8.46 3.55
CA LEU A 28 14.12 7.80 3.41
C LEU A 28 15.07 8.56 2.47
N GLN A 29 14.54 9.20 1.42
CA GLN A 29 15.32 10.02 0.49
C GLN A 29 15.76 11.36 1.11
N HIS A 30 14.92 11.96 1.95
CA HIS A 30 15.19 13.27 2.55
C HIS A 30 15.80 13.21 3.95
N SER A 31 15.81 12.04 4.59
CA SER A 31 16.39 11.86 5.92
C SER A 31 17.09 10.51 6.02
N ASN A 32 18.17 10.45 6.80
CA ASN A 32 18.86 9.19 7.10
C ASN A 32 18.09 8.32 8.11
N CYS A 33 16.77 8.50 8.21
CA CYS A 33 15.92 7.81 9.17
C CYS A 33 15.72 6.37 8.70
N GLN A 34 16.54 5.48 9.25
CA GLN A 34 16.57 4.07 8.85
C GLN A 34 15.47 3.23 9.53
N SER A 35 14.84 3.76 10.58
CA SER A 35 13.80 3.07 11.34
C SER A 35 12.55 3.94 11.46
N PHE A 36 11.46 3.50 10.84
CA PHE A 36 10.15 4.09 11.02
C PHE A 36 9.37 3.29 12.07
N GLY A 37 9.17 3.88 13.24
CA GLY A 37 8.32 3.29 14.28
C GLY A 37 6.86 3.54 13.94
N THR A 38 6.08 2.47 13.79
CA THR A 38 4.62 2.54 13.65
C THR A 38 3.99 1.69 14.74
N ASP A 39 2.96 2.18 15.42
CA ASP A 39 2.17 1.38 16.37
C ASP A 39 0.98 0.68 15.70
N CYS A 40 0.83 0.87 14.37
CA CYS A 40 -0.23 0.28 13.58
C CYS A 40 -0.01 -1.24 13.46
N LYS A 41 -0.60 -1.99 14.40
CA LYS A 41 -0.55 -3.45 14.43
C LYS A 41 -1.02 -4.09 13.13
N ASP A 42 -2.04 -3.51 12.49
CA ASP A 42 -2.55 -4.00 11.21
C ASP A 42 -1.53 -3.82 10.09
N LEU A 43 -0.81 -2.69 10.06
CA LEU A 43 0.25 -2.44 9.10
C LEU A 43 1.43 -3.40 9.29
N ILE A 44 1.80 -3.65 10.55
CA ILE A 44 2.83 -4.64 10.90
C ILE A 44 2.40 -6.03 10.48
N ALA A 45 1.16 -6.43 10.76
CA ALA A 45 0.63 -7.74 10.40
C ALA A 45 0.58 -7.93 8.88
N MET A 46 0.21 -6.90 8.14
CA MET A 46 0.14 -6.91 6.69
C MET A 46 1.51 -7.00 6.01
N ILE A 47 2.55 -6.40 6.60
CA ILE A 47 3.93 -6.51 6.11
C ILE A 47 4.53 -7.88 6.47
N ASN A 48 4.28 -8.38 7.68
CA ASN A 48 4.83 -9.65 8.14
C ASN A 48 4.14 -10.86 7.51
N ASP A 49 2.83 -10.80 7.31
CA ASP A 49 2.04 -11.86 6.71
C ASP A 49 1.04 -11.31 5.68
N PRO A 50 1.54 -10.94 4.48
CA PRO A 50 0.67 -10.47 3.40
C PRO A 50 -0.32 -11.55 2.93
N HIS A 51 0.00 -12.83 3.14
CA HIS A 51 -0.86 -13.96 2.76
C HIS A 51 -2.13 -14.08 3.61
N ALA A 52 -2.10 -13.65 4.88
CA ALA A 52 -3.29 -13.55 5.73
C ALA A 52 -4.27 -12.47 5.25
N TRP A 53 -3.85 -11.57 4.36
CA TRP A 53 -4.65 -10.46 3.85
C TRP A 53 -4.76 -10.49 2.31
N PRO A 54 -5.43 -11.49 1.71
CA PRO A 54 -5.42 -11.71 0.26
C PRO A 54 -6.01 -10.54 -0.55
N SER A 55 -7.01 -9.84 -0.01
CA SER A 55 -7.54 -8.61 -0.61
C SER A 55 -6.50 -7.48 -0.68
N PHE A 56 -5.53 -7.51 0.23
CA PHE A 56 -4.47 -6.53 0.36
C PHE A 56 -3.21 -6.94 -0.42
N ALA A 57 -2.87 -8.24 -0.41
CA ALA A 57 -1.81 -8.81 -1.24
C ALA A 57 -2.00 -8.48 -2.73
N THR A 58 -3.25 -8.60 -3.21
CA THR A 58 -3.61 -8.29 -4.61
C THR A 58 -3.42 -6.82 -4.97
N GLU A 59 -3.48 -5.93 -3.99
CA GLU A 59 -3.25 -4.50 -4.17
C GLU A 59 -1.77 -4.14 -4.00
N LEU A 60 -1.02 -4.91 -3.19
CA LEU A 60 0.43 -4.77 -3.01
C LEU A 60 1.23 -5.27 -4.22
N GLU A 61 0.79 -6.37 -4.85
CA GLU A 61 1.39 -6.93 -6.08
C GLU A 61 1.31 -5.98 -7.29
N LYS A 62 0.43 -4.99 -7.26
CA LYS A 62 0.28 -4.00 -8.35
C LYS A 62 1.05 -2.71 -8.13
N ILE A 63 1.74 -2.57 -6.99
CA ILE A 63 2.56 -1.39 -6.69
C ILE A 63 3.95 -1.58 -7.28
#